data_AF-A0A2N8TNT7-F1
#
_entry.id   AF-A0A2N8TNT7-F1
#
_cell.length_a   1.000
_cell.length_b   1.000
_cell.length_c   1.000
_cell.angle_alpha   90.00
_cell.angle_beta   90.00
_cell.angle_gamma   90.00
#
_symmetry.space_group_name_H-M   'P 1'
#
loop_
_entity.id
_entity.type
_entity.pdbx_description
1 polymer ?
#
loop_
_entity_poly.entity_id
_entity_poly.type
_entity_poly.pdbx_seq_one_letter_code
_entity_poly.pdbx_strand_id
1 'polypeptide(L)'
;GEEFLKLTVQGRGEETVVVKRLTVRMAGKRAPLAWNDYAMGYPGVGCGGGVPTRFFTVALDAARPGVVPEAGHANFPFKVSESDPEVYYIRADASAYDVSWYLELHWSSGDRSGTLTVDDHGRPFRTSGNNGRPAYEFPLGGEKWVEEGTTE
;
A
#
# COMPACT_ATOMS: atom_id res chain seq x y z
N GLY A 1 -1.90 -9.14 8.81
CA GLY A 1 -1.01 -9.26 7.65
C GLY A 1 -1.10 -7.97 6.89
N GLU A 2 0.03 -7.37 6.58
CA GLU A 2 0.10 -6.01 6.05
C GLU A 2 1.02 -5.95 4.83
N GLU A 3 0.71 -5.02 3.93
CA GLU A 3 1.50 -4.74 2.73
C GLU A 3 1.67 -3.22 2.61
N PHE A 4 2.91 -2.78 2.38
CA PHE A 4 3.24 -1.37 2.21
C PHE A 4 3.62 -1.09 0.75
N LEU A 5 2.86 -0.20 0.12
CA LEU A 5 3.11 0.26 -1.25
C LEU A 5 3.60 1.70 -1.24
N LYS A 6 4.67 1.97 -2.00
CA LYS A 6 5.12 3.33 -2.32
C LYS A 6 4.79 3.63 -3.78
N LEU A 7 3.88 4.57 -4.00
CA LEU A 7 3.49 5.03 -5.32
C LEU A 7 4.04 6.43 -5.57
N THR A 8 4.92 6.56 -6.57
CA THR A 8 5.38 7.86 -7.07
C THR A 8 4.57 8.22 -8.32
N VAL A 9 3.94 9.40 -8.31
CA VAL A 9 3.10 9.88 -9.41
C VAL A 9 3.68 11.17 -9.96
N GLN A 10 3.90 11.20 -11.28
CA GLN A 10 4.50 12.31 -11.98
C GLN A 10 3.74 12.59 -13.29
N GLY A 11 3.59 13.86 -13.63
CA GLY A 11 3.08 14.26 -14.94
C GLY A 11 4.08 13.91 -16.04
N ARG A 12 3.59 13.60 -17.25
CA ARG A 12 4.46 13.27 -18.40
C ARG A 12 4.89 14.48 -19.24
N GLY A 13 4.48 15.68 -18.85
CA GLY A 13 4.80 16.91 -19.57
C GLY A 13 4.37 18.14 -18.77
N GLU A 14 4.32 19.28 -19.45
CA GLU A 14 4.16 20.60 -18.82
C GLU A 14 2.76 20.85 -18.23
N GLU A 15 1.73 20.15 -18.72
CA GLU A 15 0.38 20.29 -18.17
C GLU A 15 0.29 19.74 -16.75
N THR A 16 -0.33 20.53 -15.86
CA THR A 16 -0.67 20.07 -14.52
C THR A 16 -1.70 18.94 -14.59
N VAL A 17 -1.38 17.83 -13.95
CA VAL A 17 -2.30 16.71 -13.76
C VAL A 17 -2.91 16.80 -12.37
N VAL A 18 -4.24 16.67 -12.29
CA VAL A 18 -4.97 16.52 -11.03
C VAL A 18 -5.22 15.05 -10.78
N VAL A 19 -4.60 14.50 -9.74
CA VAL A 19 -4.91 13.18 -9.19
C VAL A 19 -6.15 13.32 -8.32
N LYS A 20 -7.28 12.80 -8.80
CA LYS A 20 -8.61 13.03 -8.22
C LYS A 20 -8.91 12.12 -7.05
N ARG A 21 -8.50 10.86 -7.12
CA ARG A 21 -8.68 9.84 -6.07
C ARG A 21 -7.91 8.57 -6.39
N LEU A 22 -7.61 7.80 -5.35
CA LEU A 22 -7.28 6.38 -5.43
C LEU A 22 -8.47 5.54 -4.95
N THR A 23 -8.74 4.42 -5.62
CA THR A 23 -9.71 3.42 -5.17
C THR A 23 -9.16 2.02 -5.21
N VAL A 24 -9.78 1.14 -4.43
CA VAL A 24 -9.47 -0.28 -4.40
C VAL A 24 -10.41 -1.02 -5.34
N ARG A 25 -9.87 -1.83 -6.23
CA ARG A 25 -10.64 -2.81 -7.01
C ARG A 25 -10.29 -4.22 -6.54
N MET A 26 -11.27 -4.90 -5.96
CA MET A 26 -11.11 -6.29 -5.50
C MET A 26 -11.03 -7.23 -6.71
N ALA A 27 -10.04 -8.12 -6.72
CA ALA A 27 -9.89 -9.18 -7.71
C ALA A 27 -10.31 -10.55 -7.15
N GLY A 28 -10.17 -10.76 -5.84
CA GLY A 28 -10.60 -11.97 -5.16
C GLY A 28 -10.47 -11.87 -3.65
N LYS A 29 -11.29 -12.64 -2.93
CA LYS A 29 -11.27 -12.76 -1.47
C LYS A 29 -11.55 -14.22 -1.11
N ARG A 30 -10.69 -14.82 -0.29
CA ARG A 30 -10.80 -16.23 0.10
C ARG A 30 -10.30 -16.45 1.52
N ALA A 31 -10.53 -17.66 2.03
CA ALA A 31 -9.99 -18.08 3.31
C ALA A 31 -8.46 -17.89 3.31
N PRO A 32 -7.89 -17.40 4.42
CA PRO A 32 -6.46 -17.19 4.54
C PRO A 32 -5.75 -18.54 4.39
N LEU A 33 -4.63 -18.56 3.66
CA LEU A 33 -3.83 -19.77 3.52
C LEU A 33 -3.34 -20.32 4.87
N ALA A 34 -3.06 -21.61 4.98
CA ALA A 34 -2.46 -22.20 6.19
C ALA A 34 -0.91 -22.09 6.17
N TRP A 35 -0.37 -20.92 5.84
CA TRP A 35 1.08 -20.70 5.70
C TRP A 35 1.67 -20.00 6.93
N ASN A 36 2.95 -20.20 7.19
CA ASN A 36 3.68 -19.49 8.25
C ASN A 36 3.78 -18.00 7.92
N ASP A 37 3.71 -17.16 8.95
CA ASP A 37 3.98 -15.73 8.84
C ASP A 37 5.43 -15.43 9.21
N TYR A 38 6.10 -14.57 8.44
CA TYR A 38 7.50 -14.20 8.64
C TYR A 38 7.60 -12.68 8.70
N ALA A 39 7.83 -12.14 9.90
CA ALA A 39 8.03 -10.72 10.12
C ALA A 39 9.53 -10.42 10.21
N MET A 40 10.05 -9.63 9.27
CA MET A 40 11.37 -9.03 9.45
C MET A 40 11.19 -7.79 10.34
N GLY A 41 11.64 -7.86 11.60
CA GLY A 41 11.74 -6.68 12.46
C GLY A 41 12.72 -5.68 11.85
N TYR A 42 12.22 -4.63 11.21
CA TYR A 42 13.05 -3.55 10.69
C TYR A 42 12.53 -2.20 11.20
N PRO A 43 13.23 -1.50 12.13
CA PRO A 43 13.01 -0.07 12.29
C PRO A 43 13.66 0.67 11.11
N GLY A 44 12.83 1.45 10.42
CA GLY A 44 13.07 2.08 9.13
C GLY A 44 14.39 2.83 8.91
N VAL A 45 14.93 2.67 7.70
CA VAL A 45 15.88 3.62 7.10
C VAL A 45 15.43 3.93 5.67
N GLY A 46 14.30 4.62 5.56
CA GLY A 46 14.03 5.39 4.36
C GLY A 46 14.91 6.63 4.37
N CYS A 47 16.10 6.57 3.76
CA CYS A 47 16.88 7.77 3.45
C CYS A 47 16.22 8.49 2.25
N GLY A 48 15.01 8.99 2.43
CA GLY A 48 14.19 9.61 1.39
C GLY A 48 14.06 11.11 1.63
N GLY A 49 14.80 11.91 0.87
CA GLY A 49 14.74 13.36 0.94
C GLY A 49 13.38 13.93 0.50
N GLY A 50 12.89 14.90 1.28
CA GLY A 50 12.23 16.15 0.86
C GLY A 50 10.95 16.14 0.01
N VAL A 51 10.48 15.03 -0.55
CA VAL A 51 9.22 15.01 -1.33
C VAL A 51 8.03 15.02 -0.37
N PRO A 52 6.95 15.79 -0.63
CA PRO A 52 5.73 15.71 0.15
C PRO A 52 5.26 14.25 0.24
N THR A 53 5.11 13.76 1.46
CA THR A 53 4.68 12.38 1.71
C THR A 53 3.22 12.37 2.19
N ARG A 54 2.43 11.51 1.58
CA ARG A 54 1.03 11.27 1.98
C ARG A 54 0.88 9.83 2.41
N PHE A 55 0.31 9.61 3.58
CA PHE A 55 0.05 8.26 4.10
C PHE A 55 -1.44 7.95 4.02
N PHE A 56 -1.74 6.78 3.50
CA PHE A 56 -3.08 6.24 3.35
C PHE A 56 -3.14 4.81 3.88
N THR A 57 -4.33 4.41 4.29
CA THR A 57 -4.66 3.06 4.75
C THR A 57 -5.76 2.45 3.90
N VAL A 58 -5.74 1.13 3.83
CA VAL A 58 -6.77 0.30 3.21
C VAL A 58 -7.08 -0.88 4.11
N ALA A 59 -8.30 -0.95 4.64
CA ALA A 59 -8.80 -2.14 5.33
C ALA A 59 -9.38 -3.13 4.32
N LEU A 60 -8.59 -4.11 3.88
CA LEU A 60 -8.97 -5.09 2.83
C LEU A 60 -10.08 -6.05 3.30
N ASP A 61 -10.22 -6.23 4.61
CA ASP A 61 -11.28 -7.06 5.19
C ASP A 61 -12.65 -6.40 5.16
N ALA A 62 -12.71 -5.07 5.00
CA ALA A 62 -13.96 -4.34 4.97
C ALA A 62 -14.88 -4.83 3.84
N ALA A 63 -16.20 -4.66 4.02
CA ALA A 63 -17.17 -4.99 2.98
C ALA A 63 -16.95 -4.15 1.70
N ARG A 64 -16.43 -2.94 1.85
CA ARG A 64 -16.03 -2.03 0.77
C ARG A 64 -14.70 -1.37 1.14
N PRO A 65 -13.56 -2.00 0.82
CA PRO A 65 -12.25 -1.42 1.09
C PRO A 65 -12.09 -0.09 0.35
N GLY A 66 -11.63 0.93 1.06
CA GLY A 66 -11.39 2.27 0.52
C GLY A 66 -10.03 2.77 0.93
N VAL A 67 -9.46 3.66 0.11
CA VAL A 67 -8.22 4.37 0.44
C VAL A 67 -8.57 5.57 1.31
N VAL A 68 -8.08 5.59 2.54
CA VAL A 68 -8.39 6.61 3.55
C VAL A 68 -7.08 7.26 4.03
N PRO A 69 -6.96 8.60 4.08
CA PRO A 69 -5.75 9.24 4.59
C PRO A 69 -5.56 8.88 6.07
N GLU A 70 -4.31 8.67 6.47
CA GLU A 70 -3.98 8.58 7.90
C GLU A 70 -4.27 9.91 8.60
N ALA A 71 -4.49 9.85 9.92
CA ALA A 71 -4.82 11.02 10.72
C ALA A 71 -3.74 12.13 10.53
N GLY A 72 -4.18 13.33 10.18
CA GLY A 72 -3.29 14.47 9.93
C GLY A 72 -2.78 14.59 8.48
N HIS A 73 -3.00 13.60 7.63
CA HIS A 73 -2.69 13.70 6.20
C HIS A 73 -3.87 14.27 5.41
N ALA A 74 -3.56 15.09 4.40
CA ALA A 74 -4.56 15.59 3.46
C ALA A 74 -5.15 14.44 2.63
N ASN A 75 -6.41 14.57 2.22
CA ASN A 75 -7.02 13.68 1.24
C ASN A 75 -6.90 14.26 -0.17
N PHE A 76 -7.12 13.41 -1.18
CA PHE A 76 -7.27 13.83 -2.57
C PHE A 76 -8.32 14.95 -2.74
N PRO A 77 -8.15 15.84 -3.74
CA PRO A 77 -7.22 15.75 -4.87
C PRO A 77 -5.82 16.34 -4.61
N PHE A 78 -4.84 15.89 -5.41
CA PHE A 78 -3.49 16.46 -5.47
C PHE A 78 -3.12 16.87 -6.89
N LYS A 79 -2.14 17.76 -7.01
CA LYS A 79 -1.57 18.21 -8.29
C LYS A 79 -0.19 17.59 -8.45
N VAL A 80 0.13 17.18 -9.67
CA VAL A 80 1.47 16.73 -10.05
C VAL A 80 1.84 17.33 -11.41
N SER A 81 3.13 17.49 -11.65
CA SER A 81 3.68 17.85 -12.95
C SER A 81 4.93 17.01 -13.24
N GLU A 82 5.61 17.28 -14.35
CA GLU A 82 6.91 16.68 -14.63
C GLU A 82 7.97 17.09 -13.59
N SER A 83 7.93 18.32 -13.07
CA SER A 83 8.92 18.83 -12.11
C SER A 83 8.49 18.74 -10.65
N ASP A 84 7.23 18.40 -10.39
CA ASP A 84 6.64 18.34 -9.04
C ASP A 84 5.87 17.01 -8.87
N PRO A 85 6.58 15.91 -8.54
CA PRO A 85 5.96 14.61 -8.30
C PRO A 85 5.38 14.51 -6.88
N GLU A 86 4.32 13.72 -6.73
CA GLU A 86 3.76 13.35 -5.42
C GLU A 86 4.11 11.90 -5.08
N VAL A 87 4.30 11.62 -3.79
CA VAL A 87 4.55 10.26 -3.28
C VAL A 87 3.47 9.88 -2.27
N TYR A 88 2.80 8.78 -2.57
CA TYR A 88 1.78 8.18 -1.71
C TYR A 88 2.31 6.88 -1.11
N TYR A 89 2.23 6.76 0.20
CA TYR A 89 2.43 5.52 0.95
C TYR A 89 1.06 4.94 1.28
N ILE A 90 0.84 3.69 0.92
CA ILE A 90 -0.41 2.96 1.16
C ILE A 90 -0.08 1.76 2.04
N ARG A 91 -0.59 1.73 3.28
CA ARG A 91 -0.64 0.52 4.10
C ARG A 91 -1.95 -0.21 3.83
N ALA A 92 -1.86 -1.43 3.34
CA ALA A 92 -3.02 -2.28 3.10
C ALA A 92 -3.02 -3.44 4.11
N ASP A 93 -4.10 -3.53 4.88
CA ASP A 93 -4.21 -4.43 6.02
C ASP A 93 -5.28 -5.49 5.75
N ALA A 94 -4.92 -6.76 5.94
CA ALA A 94 -5.83 -7.90 5.96
C ALA A 94 -5.60 -8.70 7.25
N SER A 95 -6.67 -9.14 7.89
CA SER A 95 -6.61 -9.88 9.16
C SER A 95 -7.23 -11.27 9.02
N ALA A 96 -8.36 -11.37 8.33
CA ALA A 96 -9.16 -12.59 8.24
C ALA A 96 -9.17 -13.26 6.86
N TYR A 97 -8.66 -12.61 5.81
CA TYR A 97 -8.78 -13.11 4.44
C TYR A 97 -7.47 -13.04 3.67
N ASP A 98 -7.34 -13.90 2.66
CA ASP A 98 -6.36 -13.74 1.58
C ASP A 98 -7.04 -13.00 0.42
N VAL A 99 -6.52 -11.82 0.13
CA VAL A 99 -7.15 -10.82 -0.74
C VAL A 99 -6.24 -10.53 -1.92
N SER A 100 -6.79 -10.65 -3.12
CA SER A 100 -6.16 -10.15 -4.35
C SER A 100 -6.85 -8.87 -4.78
N TRP A 101 -6.07 -7.81 -5.06
CA TRP A 101 -6.62 -6.47 -5.26
C TRP A 101 -5.74 -5.60 -6.16
N TYR A 102 -6.32 -4.52 -6.68
CA TYR A 102 -5.65 -3.49 -7.46
C TYR A 102 -5.91 -2.12 -6.87
N LEU A 103 -5.03 -1.16 -7.16
CA LEU A 103 -5.30 0.25 -6.99
C LEU A 103 -5.70 0.88 -8.32
N GLU A 104 -6.66 1.79 -8.29
CA GLU A 104 -7.11 2.55 -9.45
C GLU A 104 -6.94 4.04 -9.20
N LEU A 105 -6.06 4.68 -9.97
CA LEU A 105 -5.76 6.11 -9.91
C LEU A 105 -6.58 6.86 -10.93
N HIS A 106 -7.47 7.72 -10.46
CA HIS A 106 -8.29 8.58 -11.33
C HIS A 106 -7.62 9.94 -11.50
N TRP A 107 -7.48 10.40 -12.75
CA TRP A 107 -6.77 11.64 -13.06
C TRP A 107 -7.47 12.48 -14.13
N SER A 108 -7.08 13.75 -14.22
CA SER A 108 -7.42 14.66 -15.32
C SER A 108 -6.30 15.65 -15.60
N SER A 109 -6.16 16.06 -16.86
CA SER A 109 -5.22 17.07 -17.36
C SER A 109 -5.87 17.78 -18.54
N GLY A 110 -6.19 19.07 -18.38
CA GLY A 110 -7.00 19.79 -19.38
C GLY A 110 -8.35 19.12 -19.62
N ASP A 111 -8.63 18.80 -20.88
CA ASP A 111 -9.82 18.07 -21.35
C ASP A 111 -9.70 16.54 -21.23
N ARG A 112 -8.49 16.03 -20.94
CA ARG A 112 -8.22 14.60 -20.81
C ARG A 112 -8.51 14.12 -19.39
N SER A 113 -8.98 12.88 -19.28
CA SER A 113 -9.11 12.18 -18.01
C SER A 113 -9.02 10.67 -18.20
N GLY A 114 -8.75 9.95 -17.11
CA GLY A 114 -8.69 8.50 -17.16
C GLY A 114 -8.50 7.85 -15.81
N THR A 115 -8.38 6.53 -15.86
CA THR A 115 -8.05 5.68 -14.72
C THR A 115 -6.83 4.85 -15.07
N LEU A 116 -5.81 4.88 -14.22
CA LEU A 116 -4.65 3.99 -14.31
C LEU A 116 -4.81 2.86 -13.30
N THR A 117 -4.56 1.63 -13.74
CA THR A 117 -4.42 0.50 -12.83
C THR A 117 -2.99 0.48 -12.29
N VAL A 118 -2.86 0.35 -10.98
CA VAL A 118 -1.59 0.12 -10.28
C VAL A 118 -1.64 -1.30 -9.74
N ASP A 119 -0.63 -2.08 -10.09
CA ASP A 119 -0.58 -3.53 -9.94
C ASP A 119 0.87 -4.02 -9.73
N ASP A 120 1.03 -5.31 -9.43
CA ASP A 120 2.31 -6.01 -9.39
C ASP A 120 2.61 -6.60 -10.77
N HIS A 121 3.23 -5.81 -11.65
CA HIS A 121 3.68 -6.24 -12.97
C HIS A 121 2.58 -6.95 -13.80
N GLY A 122 1.37 -6.38 -13.83
CA GLY A 122 0.20 -6.92 -14.51
C GLY A 122 -0.61 -7.93 -13.69
N ARG A 123 -0.26 -8.15 -12.42
CA ARG A 123 -0.98 -9.05 -11.50
C ARG A 123 -1.55 -8.26 -10.33
N PRO A 124 -2.67 -8.71 -9.72
CA PRO A 124 -3.16 -8.06 -8.52
C PRO A 124 -2.13 -8.19 -7.39
N PHE A 125 -2.05 -7.16 -6.55
CA PHE A 125 -1.42 -7.28 -5.24
C PHE A 125 -2.10 -8.39 -4.44
N ARG A 126 -1.37 -8.98 -3.51
CA ARG A 126 -1.89 -10.06 -2.68
C ARG A 126 -1.47 -9.89 -1.24
N THR A 127 -2.44 -9.62 -0.40
CA THR A 127 -2.27 -9.44 1.04
C THR A 127 -3.10 -10.49 1.76
N SER A 128 -2.50 -11.21 2.69
CA SER A 128 -3.19 -12.23 3.48
C SER A 128 -3.19 -11.88 4.95
N GLY A 129 -4.34 -12.12 5.58
CA GLY A 129 -4.49 -12.17 7.02
C GLY A 129 -3.53 -13.15 7.66
N ASN A 130 -3.05 -12.79 8.85
CA ASN A 130 -2.16 -13.60 9.67
C ASN A 130 -2.79 -14.09 10.98
N ASN A 131 -4.05 -13.76 11.24
CA ASN A 131 -4.74 -14.20 12.45
C ASN A 131 -4.76 -15.73 12.56
N GLY A 132 -4.39 -16.25 13.74
CA GLY A 132 -4.41 -17.68 14.04
C GLY A 132 -3.27 -18.49 13.41
N ARG A 133 -2.21 -17.82 12.93
CA ARG A 133 -1.02 -18.48 12.36
C ARG A 133 0.17 -18.34 13.32
N PRO A 134 1.10 -19.32 13.33
CA PRO A 134 2.41 -19.11 13.93
C PRO A 134 3.13 -17.99 13.16
N ALA A 135 3.53 -16.95 13.89
CA ALA A 135 4.36 -15.87 13.39
C ALA A 135 5.80 -16.06 13.87
N TYR A 136 6.76 -15.75 13.01
CA TYR A 136 8.18 -15.87 13.32
C TYR A 136 8.91 -14.56 13.01
N GLU A 137 9.81 -14.15 13.91
CA GLU A 137 10.69 -12.99 13.77
C GLU A 137 12.16 -13.43 13.71
N PHE A 138 13.01 -12.63 13.09
CA PHE A 138 14.45 -12.84 13.11
C PHE A 138 15.12 -11.82 14.04
N PRO A 139 15.66 -12.22 15.21
CA PRO A 139 16.27 -11.30 16.16
C PRO A 139 17.44 -10.53 15.54
N LEU A 140 17.62 -9.27 15.92
CA LEU A 140 18.79 -8.50 15.51
C LEU A 140 20.06 -9.16 16.07
N GLY A 141 20.90 -9.70 15.18
CA GLY A 141 22.10 -10.48 15.57
C GLY A 141 21.82 -11.96 15.88
N GLY A 142 20.60 -12.44 15.66
CA GLY A 142 20.23 -13.84 15.83
C GLY A 142 20.78 -14.75 14.73
N GLU A 143 20.80 -16.07 14.99
CA GLU A 143 21.22 -17.08 14.01
C GLU A 143 20.05 -17.81 13.34
N LYS A 144 18.83 -17.64 13.85
CA LYS A 144 17.62 -18.32 13.38
C LYS A 144 16.35 -17.49 13.61
N TRP A 145 15.31 -17.82 12.85
CA TRP A 145 13.95 -17.38 13.11
C TRP A 145 13.44 -17.96 14.45
N VAL A 146 12.76 -17.13 15.23
CA VAL A 146 12.11 -17.48 16.51
C VAL A 146 10.64 -17.12 16.44
N GLU A 147 9.79 -17.67 17.30
CA GLU A 147 8.37 -17.24 17.34
C GLU A 147 8.28 -15.75 17.67
N GLU A 148 7.40 -15.03 16.98
CA GLU A 148 7.21 -13.59 17.18
C GLU A 148 6.86 -13.28 18.64
N GLY A 149 7.52 -12.26 19.21
CA GLY A 149 7.31 -11.86 20.61
C GLY A 149 8.06 -12.73 21.63
N THR A 150 8.98 -13.58 21.18
CA THR A 150 9.87 -14.36 22.06
C THR A 150 11.29 -13.80 22.15
N THR A 151 11.59 -12.72 21.41
CA THR A 151 12.83 -11.95 21.53
C THR A 151 12.71 -10.93 22.67
N GLU A 152 13.62 -10.98 23.66
CA GLU A 152 13.75 -9.99 24.75
C GLU A 152 14.42 -8.68 24.31
#